data_AF-A0A958UAS5-F1
#
_entry.id   AF-A0A958UAS5-F1
#
_cell.length_a   1.000
_cell.length_b   1.000
_cell.length_c   1.000
_cell.angle_alpha   90.00
_cell.angle_beta   90.00
_cell.angle_gamma   90.00
#
_symmetry.space_group_name_H-M   'P 1'
#
loop_
_entity.id
_entity.type
_entity.pdbx_description
1 polymer ?
#
loop_
_entity_poly.entity_id
_entity_poly.type
_entity_poly.pdbx_seq_one_letter_code
_entity_poly.pdbx_strand_id
1 'polypeptide(L)' 'VPQCGYCQAGQIMTATALLKNNPNPSDEEIDAAMNGNICRCGTYTRIKKAIKTAAANS' A
#
# COMPACT_ATOMS: atom_id res chain seq x y z
N VAL A 1 -4.32 -1.93 8.21
CA VAL A 1 -4.40 -2.54 9.57
C VAL A 1 -3.48 -3.74 9.62
N PRO A 2 -2.50 -3.74 10.53
CA PRO A 2 -1.61 -4.88 10.70
C PRO A 2 -2.36 -6.10 11.25
N GLN A 3 -2.00 -7.28 10.75
CA GLN A 3 -2.22 -8.55 11.44
C GLN A 3 -0.99 -8.83 12.32
N CYS A 4 0.11 -9.33 11.74
CA CYS A 4 1.37 -9.52 12.46
C CYS A 4 2.33 -8.31 12.40
N GLY A 5 2.12 -7.36 11.49
CA GLY A 5 2.93 -6.15 11.35
C GLY A 5 4.27 -6.31 10.62
N TYR A 6 4.75 -7.53 10.35
CA TYR A 6 6.10 -7.75 9.80
C TYR A 6 6.37 -7.03 8.47
N CYS A 7 5.42 -7.10 7.52
CA CYS A 7 5.57 -6.45 6.20
C CYS A 7 5.18 -4.96 6.20
N GLN A 8 4.74 -4.41 7.33
CA GLN A 8 4.02 -3.15 7.36
C GLN A 8 4.92 -1.94 7.07
N ALA A 9 6.17 -1.97 7.55
CA ALA A 9 7.14 -0.91 7.27
C ALA A 9 7.43 -0.79 5.76
N GLY A 10 7.67 -1.92 5.07
CA GLY A 10 7.86 -1.93 3.62
C GLY A 10 6.65 -1.39 2.87
N GLN A 11 5.45 -1.85 3.24
CA GLN A 11 4.19 -1.38 2.64
C GLN A 11 4.00 0.14 2.82
N ILE A 12 4.28 0.70 4.00
CA ILE A 12 4.16 2.13 4.27
C ILE A 12 5.16 2.94 3.44
N MET A 13 6.42 2.52 3.40
CA MET A 13 7.45 3.27 2.67
C MET A 13 7.21 3.25 1.17
N THR A 14 6.83 2.10 0.61
CA THR A 14 6.48 2.00 -0.81
C THR A 14 5.21 2.79 -1.14
N ALA A 15 4.19 2.75 -0.27
CA ALA A 15 2.97 3.54 -0.46
C ALA A 15 3.27 5.04 -0.42
N THR A 16 4.09 5.49 0.53
CA THR A 16 4.53 6.89 0.62
C THR A 16 5.27 7.33 -0.65
N ALA A 17 6.18 6.49 -1.16
CA ALA A 17 6.91 6.79 -2.39
C ALA A 17 5.97 6.84 -3.62
N LEU A 18 5.01 5.91 -3.72
CA LEU A 18 4.00 5.90 -4.78
C LEU A 18 3.19 7.20 -4.73
N LEU A 19 2.59 7.53 -3.58
CA LEU A 19 1.68 8.68 -3.43
C LEU A 19 2.39 10.03 -3.62
N LYS A 20 3.68 10.11 -3.29
CA LYS A 20 4.50 11.29 -3.57
C LYS A 20 4.63 11.57 -5.07
N ASN A 21 4.70 10.52 -5.90
CA ASN A 21 4.88 10.63 -7.34
C ASN A 21 3.55 10.63 -8.11
N ASN A 22 2.55 9.89 -7.63
CA ASN A 22 1.22 9.79 -8.18
C ASN A 22 0.19 9.89 -7.03
N PRO A 23 -0.37 11.08 -6.77
CA PRO A 23 -1.33 11.30 -5.68
C PRO A 23 -2.68 10.57 -5.85
N ASN A 24 -3.04 10.16 -7.07
CA ASN A 24 -4.32 9.49 -7.34
C ASN A 24 -4.12 8.21 -8.17
N PRO A 25 -3.47 7.18 -7.60
CA PRO A 25 -3.13 5.97 -8.34
C PRO A 25 -4.36 5.06 -8.54
N SER A 26 -4.37 4.34 -9.66
CA SER A 26 -5.35 3.28 -9.94
C SER A 26 -5.10 2.03 -9.06
N ASP A 27 -6.04 1.08 -9.07
CA ASP A 27 -5.85 -0.19 -8.33
C ASP A 27 -4.71 -1.02 -8.89
N GLU A 28 -4.53 -1.00 -10.21
CA GLU A 28 -3.46 -1.70 -10.92
C GLU A 28 -2.09 -1.09 -10.61
N GLU A 29 -2.01 0.24 -10.53
CA GLU A 29 -0.78 0.95 -10.15
C GLU A 29 -0.38 0.64 -8.71
N ILE A 30 -1.36 0.56 -7.78
CA ILE A 30 -1.11 0.16 -6.40
C ILE A 30 -0.59 -1.29 -6.36
N ASP A 31 -1.22 -2.23 -7.07
CA ASP A 31 -0.78 -3.63 -7.09
C ASP A 31 0.63 -3.77 -7.66
N ALA A 32 0.92 -3.07 -8.77
CA ALA A 32 2.24 -3.07 -9.39
C ALA A 32 3.30 -2.52 -8.43
N ALA A 33 3.02 -1.41 -7.76
CA ALA A 33 3.95 -0.81 -6.80
C ALA A 33 4.18 -1.71 -5.57
N MET A 34 3.15 -2.43 -5.11
CA MET A 34 3.24 -3.26 -3.91
C MET A 34 3.77 -4.68 -4.17
N ASN A 35 4.02 -5.08 -5.42
CA ASN A 35 4.44 -6.44 -5.78
C ASN A 35 5.74 -6.89 -5.07
N GLY A 36 6.63 -5.95 -4.75
CA GLY A 36 7.86 -6.22 -3.98
C GLY A 36 7.66 -6.42 -2.47
N ASN A 37 6.48 -6.11 -1.93
CA ASN A 37 6.18 -6.17 -0.50
C ASN A 37 5.29 -7.37 -0.16
N ILE A 38 5.91 -8.50 0.17
CA ILE A 38 5.17 -9.73 0.45
C ILE A 38 4.49 -9.68 1.83
N CYS A 39 3.19 -9.98 1.86
CA CYS A 39 2.39 -10.11 3.08
C CYS A 39 1.95 -11.57 3.28
N ARG A 40 2.49 -12.24 4.31
CA ARG A 40 2.11 -13.63 4.61
C ARG A 40 0.76 -13.76 5.32
N CYS A 41 0.27 -12.70 5.96
CA CYS A 41 -1.06 -12.68 6.56
C CYS A 41 -2.19 -12.57 5.52
N GLY A 42 -1.88 -12.34 4.23
CA GLY A 42 -2.86 -12.29 3.16
C GLY A 42 -3.75 -11.04 3.15
N THR A 43 -3.31 -9.92 3.73
CA THR A 43 -4.15 -8.72 3.90
C THR A 43 -4.02 -7.67 2.79
N TYR A 44 -3.65 -8.06 1.57
CA TYR A 44 -3.39 -7.13 0.46
C TYR A 44 -4.58 -6.21 0.15
N THR A 45 -5.80 -6.73 0.15
CA THR A 45 -7.03 -5.94 -0.09
C THR A 45 -7.21 -4.81 0.94
N ARG A 46 -6.89 -5.08 2.21
CA ARG A 46 -6.94 -4.08 3.29
C ARG A 46 -5.81 -3.06 3.19
N ILE A 47 -4.64 -3.47 2.72
CA ILE A 47 -3.49 -2.59 2.48
C ILE A 47 -3.82 -1.62 1.33
N LYS A 48 -4.28 -2.14 0.19
CA LYS A 48 -4.74 -1.35 -0.96
C LYS A 48 -5.80 -0.32 -0.57
N LYS A 49 -6.82 -0.75 0.19
CA LYS A 49 -7.85 0.18 0.70
C LYS A 49 -7.25 1.30 1.54
N ALA A 50 -6.27 0.99 2.40
CA ALA A 50 -5.61 2.01 3.22
C ALA A 50 -4.80 3.01 2.37
N ILE A 51 -4.14 2.54 1.31
CA ILE A 51 -3.43 3.42 0.36
C ILE A 51 -4.41 4.37 -0.34
N LYS A 52 -5.55 3.86 -0.81
CA LYS A 52 -6.61 4.71 -1.39
C LYS A 52 -7.17 5.73 -0.40
N THR A 53 -7.36 5.33 0.86
CA THR A 53 -7.77 6.26 1.92
C THR A 53 -6.69 7.32 2.16
N ALA A 54 -5.40 6.96 2.13
CA ALA A 54 -4.33 7.94 2.26
C ALA A 54 -4.30 8.91 1.08
N ALA A 55 -4.41 8.42 -0.15
CA ALA A 55 -4.49 9.22 -1.38
C ALA A 55 -5.61 10.28 -1.34
N ALA A 56 -6.78 9.92 -0.80
CA ALA A 56 -7.91 10.82 -0.66
C ALA A 56 -7.72 11.90 0.43
N ASN A 57 -6.75 11.73 1.35
CA ASN A 57 -6.50 12.62 2.48
C ASN A 57 -5.13 13.34 2.39
N SER A 58 -4.39 13.15 1.30
CA SER A 58 -3.06 13.71 1.07
C SER A 58 -3.07 14.92 0.15
#